data_AF-A0A6A5UFS9-F1
#
_entry.id   AF-A0A6A5UFS9-F1
#
_cell.length_a   1.000
_cell.length_b   1.000
_cell.length_c   1.000
_cell.angle_alpha   90.00
_cell.angle_beta   90.00
_cell.angle_gamma   90.00
#
_symmetry.space_group_name_H-M   'P 1'
#
loop_
_entity.id
_entity.type
_entity.pdbx_description
1 polymer ?
#
loop_
_entity_poly.entity_id
_entity_poly.type
_entity_poly.pdbx_seq_one_letter_code
_entity_poly.pdbx_strand_id
1 'polypeptide(L)'
;MPKAKRKAISNGKMETRSKSAAKGKDATSSKNTPKRKPTPKAKKGARSKDDEEPKIRVVIPKTSRTPPFFFSTNPDSEGGFLSPWYPCSLDYGCRKFVSVGQYLTACRAEIAHDMESYEKILAATSEEEIKALADNIKDFPIEKWANHPDYRQHIYLANRDKFLHSDQSEDLLNRLAKLGDRELVFADPTDGYLGIGLDVEEAKTADRESWGRNEYGKSFERLREKIRNPYSPKLFSTPYDTMW
;
A
#
# COMPACT_ATOMS: atom_id res chain seq x y z
N MET A 1 41.19 -40.19 3.27
CA MET A 1 42.27 -39.78 2.34
C MET A 1 42.44 -40.91 1.33
N PRO A 2 42.34 -40.67 0.01
CA PRO A 2 43.23 -39.79 -0.78
C PRO A 2 42.46 -38.70 -1.55
N LYS A 3 42.92 -37.44 -1.52
CA LYS A 3 43.84 -36.74 -2.47
C LYS A 3 43.21 -36.33 -3.82
N ALA A 4 43.00 -35.02 -3.91
CA ALA A 4 42.65 -34.21 -5.07
C ALA A 4 43.66 -34.30 -6.23
N LYS A 5 43.20 -33.93 -7.44
CA LYS A 5 44.01 -33.23 -8.47
C LYS A 5 43.11 -32.32 -9.32
N ARG A 6 43.33 -31.00 -9.16
CA ARG A 6 42.95 -29.94 -10.12
C ARG A 6 43.85 -30.05 -11.36
N LYS A 7 43.34 -29.65 -12.52
CA LYS A 7 44.14 -29.17 -13.67
C LYS A 7 43.44 -27.98 -14.32
N ALA A 8 44.25 -27.15 -14.97
CA ALA A 8 44.12 -25.72 -15.06
C ALA A 8 44.16 -25.23 -16.53
N ILE A 9 43.60 -24.04 -16.75
CA ILE A 9 44.00 -22.95 -17.68
C ILE A 9 43.95 -23.20 -19.19
N SER A 10 43.25 -22.30 -19.90
CA SER A 10 43.80 -21.65 -21.10
C SER A 10 43.31 -20.20 -21.21
N ASN A 11 44.24 -19.25 -21.07
CA ASN A 11 44.10 -17.86 -21.51
C ASN A 11 44.63 -17.76 -22.94
N GLY A 12 43.91 -17.05 -23.82
CA GLY A 12 44.33 -16.67 -25.17
C GLY A 12 44.10 -15.19 -25.41
N LYS A 13 45.09 -14.53 -26.01
CA LYS A 13 45.41 -13.09 -25.98
C LYS A 13 44.96 -12.37 -27.27
N MET A 14 44.76 -11.06 -27.12
CA MET A 14 44.60 -9.94 -28.09
C MET A 14 44.99 -10.17 -29.54
N GLU A 15 44.27 -9.47 -30.43
CA GLU A 15 44.91 -8.70 -31.51
C GLU A 15 44.16 -7.39 -31.81
N THR A 16 44.93 -6.30 -31.88
CA THR A 16 44.58 -4.96 -32.31
C THR A 16 44.91 -4.77 -33.79
N ARG A 17 44.12 -4.02 -34.56
CA ARG A 17 44.68 -3.26 -35.69
C ARG A 17 43.87 -2.01 -36.04
N SER A 18 44.58 -0.90 -36.03
CA SER A 18 44.19 0.45 -36.40
C SER A 18 44.71 0.81 -37.81
N LYS A 19 44.04 1.79 -38.46
CA LYS A 19 44.57 2.92 -39.30
C LYS A 19 43.43 3.48 -40.18
N SER A 20 42.99 4.74 -40.03
CA SER A 20 43.54 6.01 -40.60
C SER A 20 43.36 6.11 -42.12
N ALA A 21 43.12 7.24 -42.81
CA ALA A 21 42.66 8.62 -42.59
C ALA A 21 42.79 9.32 -43.98
N ALA A 22 42.03 10.39 -44.25
CA ALA A 22 42.28 11.56 -45.15
C ALA A 22 40.97 11.96 -45.89
N LYS A 23 40.41 13.18 -45.90
CA LYS A 23 40.82 14.61 -45.78
C LYS A 23 40.80 15.32 -47.16
N GLY A 24 39.95 16.34 -47.26
CA GLY A 24 39.94 17.45 -48.23
C GLY A 24 38.66 18.27 -47.97
N LYS A 25 38.68 19.42 -47.27
CA LYS A 25 39.17 20.79 -47.53
C LYS A 25 38.36 21.60 -48.57
N ASP A 26 38.18 22.86 -48.16
CA ASP A 26 37.68 24.06 -48.83
C ASP A 26 36.17 24.30 -48.89
N ALA A 27 35.64 25.53 -48.88
CA ALA A 27 35.93 26.82 -48.22
C ALA A 27 34.86 27.80 -48.74
N THR A 28 34.54 28.83 -47.96
CA THR A 28 33.87 30.11 -48.30
C THR A 28 32.33 30.23 -48.33
N SER A 29 31.87 31.12 -47.43
CA SER A 29 30.88 32.21 -47.60
C SER A 29 29.41 31.91 -47.93
N SER A 30 28.51 32.23 -47.00
CA SER A 30 27.63 33.42 -47.12
C SER A 30 26.50 33.37 -46.09
N LYS A 31 26.24 34.53 -45.46
CA LYS A 31 25.02 34.81 -44.69
C LYS A 31 23.78 34.53 -45.54
N ASN A 32 22.77 33.89 -44.95
CA ASN A 32 21.35 34.23 -45.10
C ASN A 32 20.49 33.41 -44.13
N THR A 33 19.80 34.10 -43.22
CA THR A 33 18.69 33.55 -42.41
C THR A 33 17.50 33.23 -43.31
N PRO A 34 16.74 32.15 -43.02
CA PRO A 34 15.32 32.40 -42.77
C PRO A 34 14.65 31.47 -41.72
N LYS A 35 13.88 32.15 -40.86
CA LYS A 35 12.55 31.80 -40.33
C LYS A 35 12.29 30.39 -39.76
N ARG A 36 12.08 30.39 -38.44
CA ARG A 36 11.42 29.36 -37.61
C ARG A 36 10.19 28.72 -38.29
N LYS A 37 10.18 27.38 -38.34
CA LYS A 37 8.94 26.58 -38.46
C LYS A 37 8.42 26.23 -37.06
N PRO A 38 7.09 26.26 -36.82
CA PRO A 38 6.51 25.98 -35.51
C PRO A 38 6.61 24.48 -35.18
N THR A 39 6.97 24.17 -33.95
CA THR A 39 6.94 22.81 -33.38
C THR A 39 5.49 22.33 -33.26
N PRO A 40 5.19 21.04 -33.54
CA PRO A 40 3.85 20.50 -33.34
C PRO A 40 3.52 20.51 -31.85
N LYS A 41 2.33 21.04 -31.51
CA LYS A 41 1.78 20.95 -30.15
C LYS A 41 1.76 19.49 -29.71
N ALA A 42 2.44 19.21 -28.60
CA ALA A 42 2.33 17.94 -27.90
C ALA A 42 0.85 17.64 -27.65
N LYS A 43 0.39 16.49 -28.13
CA LYS A 43 -0.93 15.95 -27.80
C LYS A 43 -0.99 15.85 -26.28
N LYS A 44 -1.98 16.52 -25.67
CA LYS A 44 -2.33 16.31 -24.26
C LYS A 44 -2.54 14.81 -24.06
N GLY A 45 -1.68 14.18 -23.26
CA GLY A 45 -1.86 12.80 -22.83
C GLY A 45 -3.22 12.66 -22.15
N ALA A 46 -3.93 11.59 -22.49
CA ALA A 46 -5.17 11.23 -21.83
C ALA A 46 -4.89 11.04 -20.33
N ARG A 47 -5.66 11.73 -19.50
CA ARG A 47 -5.64 11.64 -18.04
C ARG A 47 -6.12 10.23 -17.67
N SER A 48 -5.32 9.47 -16.92
CA SER A 48 -5.73 8.18 -16.35
C SER A 48 -6.94 8.39 -15.44
N LYS A 49 -7.85 7.42 -15.39
CA LYS A 49 -9.05 7.47 -14.54
C LYS A 49 -8.72 7.45 -13.04
N ASP A 50 -7.48 7.14 -12.68
CA ASP A 50 -7.00 7.00 -11.30
C ASP A 50 -6.75 8.36 -10.59
N ASP A 51 -6.79 9.47 -11.33
CA ASP A 51 -6.60 10.84 -10.81
C ASP A 51 -7.92 11.59 -10.56
N GLU A 52 -9.09 10.95 -10.77
CA GLU A 52 -10.37 11.58 -10.47
C GLU A 52 -10.65 11.47 -8.96
N GLU A 53 -10.19 12.47 -8.21
CA GLU A 53 -10.43 12.56 -6.77
C GLU A 53 -11.93 12.38 -6.49
N PRO A 54 -12.30 11.45 -5.61
CA PRO A 54 -13.70 11.18 -5.34
C PRO A 54 -14.36 12.45 -4.81
N LYS A 55 -15.49 12.85 -5.40
CA LYS A 55 -16.30 14.02 -5.00
C LYS A 55 -17.03 13.75 -3.68
N ILE A 56 -16.29 13.40 -2.64
CA ILE A 56 -16.84 13.08 -1.33
C ILE A 56 -17.06 14.37 -0.55
N ARG A 57 -18.32 14.64 -0.20
CA ARG A 57 -18.74 15.77 0.65
C ARG A 57 -19.18 15.27 2.03
N VAL A 58 -18.32 14.51 2.70
CA VAL A 58 -18.60 14.05 4.07
C VAL A 58 -17.82 14.94 5.05
N VAL A 59 -18.55 15.61 5.94
CA VAL A 59 -17.96 16.42 7.01
C VAL A 59 -17.88 15.57 8.26
N ILE A 60 -16.66 15.33 8.75
CA ILE A 60 -16.44 14.62 10.02
C ILE A 60 -16.45 15.67 11.14
N PRO A 61 -17.48 15.68 12.00
CA PRO A 61 -17.61 16.71 13.03
C PRO A 61 -16.48 16.54 14.06
N LYS A 62 -15.88 17.67 14.46
CA LYS A 62 -15.03 17.73 15.66
C LYS A 62 -15.97 17.83 16.85
N THR A 63 -16.12 16.74 17.60
CA THR A 63 -17.14 16.61 18.63
C THR A 63 -16.57 16.59 20.04
N SER A 64 -15.24 16.60 20.20
CA SER A 64 -14.57 16.44 21.51
C SER A 64 -15.09 15.23 22.30
N ARG A 65 -15.59 14.20 21.59
CA ARG A 65 -16.31 13.08 22.21
C ARG A 65 -15.35 12.18 22.98
N THR A 66 -15.62 12.04 24.28
CA THR A 66 -15.14 10.98 25.16
C THR A 66 -16.26 9.96 25.34
N PRO A 67 -16.01 8.63 25.40
CA PRO A 67 -14.74 7.87 25.36
C PRO A 67 -14.34 7.34 23.96
N PRO A 68 -13.17 6.65 23.80
CA PRO A 68 -12.80 5.94 22.57
C PRO A 68 -13.90 5.00 22.05
N PHE A 69 -13.91 4.74 20.75
CA PHE A 69 -14.79 3.76 20.11
C PHE A 69 -14.01 2.48 19.83
N PHE A 70 -14.29 1.45 20.63
CA PHE A 70 -13.73 0.12 20.45
C PHE A 70 -14.56 -0.65 19.42
N PHE A 71 -13.88 -1.28 18.46
CA PHE A 71 -14.51 -2.16 17.48
C PHE A 71 -13.69 -3.44 17.32
N SER A 72 -14.37 -4.53 17.01
CA SER A 72 -13.76 -5.85 16.84
C SER A 72 -14.00 -6.38 15.43
N THR A 73 -13.69 -7.65 15.20
CA THR A 73 -13.91 -8.34 13.92
C THR A 73 -15.37 -8.70 13.66
N ASN A 74 -16.25 -8.64 14.67
CA ASN A 74 -17.66 -9.01 14.54
C ASN A 74 -18.40 -8.09 13.54
N PRO A 75 -18.87 -8.62 12.39
CA PRO A 75 -19.52 -7.81 11.35
C PRO A 75 -20.86 -7.21 11.80
N ASP A 76 -21.56 -7.86 12.74
CA ASP A 76 -22.87 -7.43 13.22
C ASP A 76 -22.78 -6.33 14.30
N SER A 77 -21.57 -6.05 14.78
CA SER A 77 -21.35 -4.97 15.75
C SER A 77 -21.49 -3.58 15.10
N GLU A 78 -21.77 -2.55 15.90
CA GLU A 78 -21.84 -1.16 15.43
C GLU A 78 -20.57 -0.75 14.65
N GLY A 79 -19.40 -1.25 15.09
CA GLY A 79 -18.10 -1.01 14.49
C GLY A 79 -17.67 -2.03 13.43
N GLY A 80 -18.49 -3.02 13.08
CA GLY A 80 -18.10 -4.12 12.19
C GLY A 80 -17.61 -3.66 10.82
N PHE A 81 -18.12 -2.55 10.30
CA PHE A 81 -17.66 -1.96 9.05
C PHE A 81 -16.23 -1.41 9.08
N LEU A 82 -15.68 -1.15 10.26
CA LEU A 82 -14.29 -0.75 10.39
C LEU A 82 -13.37 -1.97 10.22
N SER A 83 -13.82 -3.17 10.63
CA SER A 83 -13.05 -4.42 10.62
C SER A 83 -12.23 -4.63 9.34
N PRO A 84 -10.99 -5.12 9.44
CA PRO A 84 -10.21 -5.51 8.26
C PRO A 84 -10.91 -6.60 7.45
N TRP A 85 -11.77 -7.40 8.08
CA TRP A 85 -12.48 -8.53 7.47
C TRP A 85 -13.86 -8.17 6.92
N TYR A 86 -14.28 -6.91 7.05
CA TYR A 86 -15.54 -6.45 6.50
C TYR A 86 -15.58 -6.68 4.96
N PRO A 87 -16.61 -7.34 4.42
CA PRO A 87 -16.71 -7.63 2.99
C PRO A 87 -16.79 -6.34 2.14
N CYS A 88 -15.69 -5.99 1.50
CA CYS A 88 -15.57 -4.80 0.66
C CYS A 88 -14.52 -5.07 -0.40
N SER A 89 -14.95 -5.09 -1.66
CA SER A 89 -14.05 -5.34 -2.78
C SER A 89 -13.10 -4.16 -2.99
N LEU A 90 -11.80 -4.44 -3.00
CA LEU A 90 -10.75 -3.47 -3.22
C LEU A 90 -10.06 -3.77 -4.54
N ASP A 91 -9.93 -2.74 -5.37
CA ASP A 91 -9.12 -2.80 -6.59
C ASP A 91 -7.76 -2.17 -6.29
N TYR A 92 -6.68 -2.93 -6.49
CA TYR A 92 -5.31 -2.42 -6.39
C TYR A 92 -4.53 -2.87 -7.63
N GLY A 93 -4.28 -1.93 -8.54
CA GLY A 93 -3.72 -2.23 -9.86
C GLY A 93 -4.64 -3.17 -10.65
N CYS A 94 -4.10 -4.34 -11.07
CA CYS A 94 -4.87 -5.37 -11.77
C CYS A 94 -5.47 -6.45 -10.85
N ARG A 95 -5.33 -6.31 -9.53
CA ARG A 95 -5.77 -7.31 -8.55
C ARG A 95 -7.00 -6.84 -7.79
N LYS A 96 -7.86 -7.81 -7.47
CA LYS A 96 -9.05 -7.62 -6.65
C LYS A 96 -8.88 -8.34 -5.32
N PHE A 97 -9.26 -7.69 -4.24
CA PHE A 97 -9.29 -8.27 -2.90
C PHE A 97 -10.71 -8.20 -2.35
N VAL A 98 -11.15 -9.20 -1.60
CA VAL A 98 -12.49 -9.27 -0.99
C VAL A 98 -12.61 -8.45 0.30
N SER A 99 -11.46 -8.12 0.91
CA SER A 99 -11.37 -7.36 2.16
C SER A 99 -9.99 -6.72 2.34
N VAL A 100 -9.89 -5.79 3.29
CA VAL A 100 -8.60 -5.21 3.71
C VAL A 100 -7.68 -6.28 4.30
N GLY A 101 -8.23 -7.22 5.06
CA GLY A 101 -7.49 -8.32 5.66
C GLY A 101 -6.81 -9.21 4.62
N GLN A 102 -7.49 -9.53 3.50
CA GLN A 102 -6.87 -10.25 2.39
C GLN A 102 -5.71 -9.46 1.77
N TYR A 103 -5.92 -8.18 1.49
CA TYR A 103 -4.88 -7.30 0.93
C TYR A 103 -3.64 -7.25 1.82
N LEU A 104 -3.79 -7.03 3.13
CA LEU A 104 -2.66 -6.96 4.06
C LEU A 104 -1.92 -8.29 4.16
N THR A 105 -2.66 -9.40 4.15
CA THR A 105 -2.07 -10.75 4.19
C THR A 105 -1.29 -11.04 2.91
N ALA A 106 -1.82 -10.65 1.74
CA ALA A 106 -1.11 -10.75 0.48
C ALA A 106 0.16 -9.89 0.45
N CYS A 107 0.10 -8.64 0.92
CA CYS A 107 1.29 -7.78 1.03
C CYS A 107 2.36 -8.40 1.94
N ARG A 108 1.95 -9.03 3.06
CA ARG A 108 2.85 -9.77 3.94
C ARG A 108 3.55 -10.92 3.20
N ALA A 109 2.82 -11.71 2.42
CA ALA A 109 3.39 -12.81 1.63
C ALA A 109 4.34 -12.32 0.53
N GLU A 110 3.98 -11.21 -0.14
CA GLU A 110 4.82 -10.58 -1.17
C GLU A 110 6.15 -10.09 -0.60
N ILE A 111 6.13 -9.42 0.55
CA ILE A 111 7.33 -8.93 1.26
C ILE A 111 8.15 -10.09 1.84
N ALA A 112 7.49 -11.20 2.21
CA ALA A 112 8.16 -12.45 2.56
C ALA A 112 8.82 -13.14 1.35
N HIS A 113 8.53 -12.68 0.13
CA HIS A 113 8.89 -13.35 -1.13
C HIS A 113 8.31 -14.77 -1.25
N ASP A 114 7.21 -15.04 -0.55
CA ASP A 114 6.48 -16.31 -0.59
C ASP A 114 5.32 -16.19 -1.61
N MET A 115 5.68 -16.30 -2.89
CA MET A 115 4.72 -16.16 -3.98
C MET A 115 3.72 -17.32 -4.05
N GLU A 116 4.05 -18.48 -3.49
CA GLU A 116 3.10 -19.60 -3.42
C GLU A 116 1.95 -19.27 -2.47
N SER A 117 2.27 -18.79 -1.27
CA SER A 117 1.27 -18.31 -0.32
C SER A 117 0.51 -17.11 -0.88
N TYR A 118 1.20 -16.18 -1.54
CA TYR A 118 0.58 -15.01 -2.18
C TYR A 118 -0.56 -15.39 -3.14
N GLU A 119 -0.32 -16.29 -4.08
CA GLU A 119 -1.34 -16.71 -5.05
C GLU A 119 -2.50 -17.46 -4.39
N LYS A 120 -2.23 -18.28 -3.37
CA LYS A 120 -3.29 -18.93 -2.56
C LYS A 120 -4.14 -17.90 -1.83
N ILE A 121 -3.52 -16.89 -1.24
CA ILE A 121 -4.22 -15.81 -0.53
C ILE A 121 -5.10 -15.02 -1.49
N LEU A 122 -4.63 -14.73 -2.72
CA LEU A 122 -5.44 -14.05 -3.75
C LEU A 122 -6.65 -14.87 -4.20
N ALA A 123 -6.52 -16.20 -4.26
CA ALA A 123 -7.60 -17.09 -4.63
C ALA A 123 -8.63 -17.31 -3.52
N ALA A 124 -8.22 -17.16 -2.25
CA ALA A 124 -9.07 -17.33 -1.08
C ALA A 124 -10.16 -16.25 -1.01
N THR A 125 -11.33 -16.61 -0.49
CA THR A 125 -12.48 -15.68 -0.41
C THR A 125 -13.09 -15.56 0.98
N SER A 126 -12.74 -16.45 1.91
CA SER A 126 -13.23 -16.42 3.29
C SER A 126 -12.15 -15.92 4.26
N GLU A 127 -12.56 -15.25 5.34
CA GLU A 127 -11.67 -14.78 6.40
C GLU A 127 -10.87 -15.94 7.00
N GLU A 128 -11.53 -17.07 7.27
CA GLU A 128 -10.93 -18.26 7.89
C GLU A 128 -9.84 -18.86 7.01
N GLU A 129 -10.11 -18.97 5.71
CA GLU A 129 -9.15 -19.49 4.73
C GLU A 129 -7.92 -18.56 4.63
N ILE A 130 -8.14 -17.25 4.55
CA ILE A 130 -7.06 -16.26 4.47
C ILE A 130 -6.20 -16.30 5.75
N LYS A 131 -6.81 -16.37 6.93
CA LYS A 131 -6.09 -16.47 8.21
C LYS A 131 -5.26 -17.75 8.28
N ALA A 132 -5.83 -18.89 7.90
CA ALA A 132 -5.09 -20.15 7.85
C ALA A 132 -3.89 -20.08 6.89
N LEU A 133 -4.03 -19.40 5.75
CA LEU A 133 -2.92 -19.18 4.83
C LEU A 133 -1.87 -18.21 5.41
N ALA A 134 -2.30 -17.19 6.16
CA ALA A 134 -1.40 -16.22 6.81
C ALA A 134 -0.43 -16.88 7.79
N ASP A 135 -0.86 -17.93 8.48
CA ASP A 135 -0.05 -18.71 9.42
C ASP A 135 1.03 -19.55 8.72
N ASN A 136 0.84 -19.83 7.43
CA ASN A 136 1.74 -20.65 6.61
C ASN A 136 2.70 -19.82 5.73
N ILE A 137 2.69 -18.48 5.83
CA ILE A 137 3.63 -17.62 5.11
C ILE A 137 5.06 -17.93 5.60
N LYS A 138 5.86 -18.49 4.70
CA LYS A 138 7.16 -19.09 5.02
C LYS A 138 8.15 -18.10 5.62
N ASP A 139 8.78 -18.50 6.72
CA ASP A 139 9.93 -17.83 7.37
C ASP A 139 9.76 -16.31 7.61
N PHE A 140 8.50 -15.86 7.77
CA PHE A 140 8.17 -14.44 7.93
C PHE A 140 7.29 -14.21 9.17
N PRO A 141 7.90 -14.12 10.37
CA PRO A 141 7.16 -13.92 11.62
C PRO A 141 6.42 -12.57 11.62
N ILE A 142 5.32 -12.51 12.37
CA ILE A 142 4.46 -11.33 12.43
C ILE A 142 5.22 -10.08 12.93
N GLU A 143 6.20 -10.27 13.81
CA GLU A 143 7.13 -9.24 14.29
C GLU A 143 7.88 -8.57 13.14
N LYS A 144 8.34 -9.37 12.17
CA LYS A 144 9.11 -8.87 11.02
C LYS A 144 8.20 -8.07 10.09
N TRP A 145 6.96 -8.52 9.90
CA TRP A 145 5.93 -7.78 9.18
C TRP A 145 5.63 -6.44 9.87
N ALA A 146 5.29 -6.47 11.15
CA ALA A 146 4.88 -5.30 11.92
C ALA A 146 5.99 -4.24 12.09
N ASN A 147 7.26 -4.63 11.91
CA ASN A 147 8.41 -3.73 11.95
C ASN A 147 8.92 -3.34 10.55
N HIS A 148 8.30 -3.85 9.47
CA HIS A 148 8.66 -3.47 8.10
C HIS A 148 8.36 -1.98 7.87
N PRO A 149 9.22 -1.22 7.15
CA PRO A 149 9.00 0.22 6.90
C PRO A 149 7.65 0.54 6.26
N ASP A 150 7.16 -0.35 5.39
CA ASP A 150 5.93 -0.15 4.63
C ASP A 150 4.66 -0.64 5.36
N TYR A 151 4.78 -1.26 6.53
CA TYR A 151 3.67 -1.86 7.28
C TYR A 151 2.49 -0.90 7.48
N ARG A 152 2.77 0.29 8.04
CA ARG A 152 1.75 1.33 8.27
C ARG A 152 1.18 1.90 6.98
N GLN A 153 1.98 1.93 5.92
CA GLN A 153 1.56 2.47 4.63
C GLN A 153 0.55 1.54 3.96
N HIS A 154 0.78 0.23 3.98
CA HIS A 154 -0.19 -0.76 3.47
C HIS A 154 -1.53 -0.70 4.21
N ILE A 155 -1.51 -0.58 5.55
CA ILE A 155 -2.74 -0.44 6.34
C ILE A 155 -3.52 0.80 5.92
N TYR A 156 -2.83 1.94 5.81
CA TYR A 156 -3.47 3.18 5.39
C TYR A 156 -4.02 3.10 3.96
N LEU A 157 -3.26 2.56 3.00
CA LEU A 157 -3.71 2.44 1.61
C LEU A 157 -4.95 1.56 1.50
N ALA A 158 -4.97 0.42 2.19
CA ALA A 158 -6.10 -0.49 2.17
C ALA A 158 -7.38 0.17 2.73
N ASN A 159 -7.25 0.88 3.87
CA ASN A 159 -8.38 1.62 4.45
C ASN A 159 -8.78 2.83 3.59
N ARG A 160 -7.83 3.52 2.95
CA ARG A 160 -8.13 4.58 1.99
C ARG A 160 -8.97 4.03 0.84
N ASP A 161 -8.57 2.92 0.24
CA ASP A 161 -9.26 2.36 -0.92
C ASP A 161 -10.64 1.82 -0.54
N LYS A 162 -10.75 1.17 0.62
CA LYS A 162 -12.02 0.75 1.20
C LYS A 162 -13.02 1.90 1.35
N PHE A 163 -12.56 3.04 1.87
CA PHE A 163 -13.45 4.16 2.20
C PHE A 163 -13.61 5.20 1.09
N LEU A 164 -12.66 5.33 0.16
CA LEU A 164 -12.66 6.39 -0.85
C LEU A 164 -12.82 5.87 -2.29
N HIS A 165 -12.51 4.61 -2.54
CA HIS A 165 -12.41 4.05 -3.90
C HIS A 165 -13.25 2.78 -4.11
N SER A 166 -13.94 2.27 -3.10
CA SER A 166 -14.88 1.15 -3.24
C SER A 166 -16.26 1.60 -3.70
N ASP A 167 -17.06 0.66 -4.19
CA ASP A 167 -18.49 0.83 -4.47
C ASP A 167 -19.32 1.14 -3.22
N GLN A 168 -18.81 0.84 -2.03
CA GLN A 168 -19.44 1.10 -0.74
C GLN A 168 -18.99 2.41 -0.08
N SER A 169 -18.10 3.19 -0.73
CA SER A 169 -17.46 4.37 -0.15
C SER A 169 -18.44 5.35 0.50
N GLU A 170 -19.56 5.66 -0.17
CA GLU A 170 -20.55 6.61 0.35
C GLU A 170 -21.18 6.16 1.68
N ASP A 171 -21.61 4.90 1.79
CA ASP A 171 -22.16 4.34 3.04
C ASP A 171 -21.10 4.33 4.15
N LEU A 172 -19.92 3.81 3.83
CA LEU A 172 -18.83 3.66 4.80
C LEU A 172 -18.38 5.00 5.38
N LEU A 173 -18.27 6.03 4.54
CA LEU A 173 -17.91 7.38 4.99
C LEU A 173 -19.01 8.03 5.83
N ASN A 174 -20.27 7.84 5.47
CA ASN A 174 -21.39 8.32 6.28
C ASN A 174 -21.40 7.66 7.67
N ARG A 175 -21.10 6.36 7.74
CA ARG A 175 -20.96 5.63 9.02
C ARG A 175 -19.75 6.10 9.81
N LEU A 176 -18.60 6.30 9.15
CA LEU A 176 -17.40 6.85 9.78
C LEU A 176 -17.63 8.25 10.36
N ALA A 177 -18.37 9.11 9.65
CA ALA A 177 -18.67 10.47 10.10
C ALA A 177 -19.57 10.50 11.34
N LYS A 178 -20.48 9.53 11.50
CA LYS A 178 -21.32 9.39 12.72
C LYS A 178 -20.48 9.15 13.98
N LEU A 179 -19.32 8.51 13.84
CA LEU A 179 -18.36 8.30 14.93
C LEU A 179 -17.61 9.58 15.31
N GLY A 180 -17.69 10.64 14.50
CA GLY A 180 -17.05 11.92 14.75
C GLY A 180 -15.53 11.82 14.81
N ASP A 181 -14.94 12.48 15.79
CA ASP A 181 -13.50 12.51 16.08
C ASP A 181 -13.08 11.57 17.22
N ARG A 182 -13.95 10.61 17.61
CA ARG A 182 -13.58 9.59 18.61
C ARG A 182 -12.37 8.79 18.12
N GLU A 183 -11.43 8.54 19.02
CA GLU A 183 -10.36 7.57 18.77
C GLU A 183 -10.97 6.22 18.43
N LEU A 184 -10.54 5.64 17.29
CA LEU A 184 -10.96 4.31 16.88
C LEU A 184 -9.93 3.30 17.36
N VAL A 185 -10.38 2.29 18.09
CA VAL A 185 -9.51 1.29 18.70
C VAL A 185 -9.91 -0.09 18.22
N PHE A 186 -9.01 -0.75 17.49
CA PHE A 186 -9.23 -2.11 17.00
C PHE A 186 -8.91 -3.10 18.12
N ALA A 187 -9.96 -3.62 18.76
CA ALA A 187 -9.90 -4.58 19.85
C ALA A 187 -10.00 -6.00 19.28
N ASP A 188 -8.84 -6.61 19.11
CA ASP A 188 -8.68 -8.01 18.74
C ASP A 188 -7.74 -8.68 19.76
N PRO A 189 -8.22 -9.65 20.56
CA PRO A 189 -7.40 -10.33 21.56
C PRO A 189 -6.28 -11.18 20.95
N THR A 190 -6.37 -11.47 19.64
CA THR A 190 -5.38 -12.28 18.92
C THR A 190 -4.31 -11.44 18.20
N ASP A 191 -4.46 -10.11 18.17
CA ASP A 191 -3.56 -9.22 17.43
C ASP A 191 -3.18 -7.96 18.22
N GLY A 192 -1.93 -7.96 18.73
CA GLY A 192 -1.32 -6.82 19.41
C GLY A 192 -0.56 -5.84 18.51
N TYR A 193 -0.49 -6.07 17.20
CA TYR A 193 0.24 -5.21 16.25
C TYR A 193 -0.72 -4.37 15.40
N LEU A 194 -1.68 -5.01 14.72
CA LEU A 194 -2.73 -4.34 13.99
C LEU A 194 -3.76 -3.76 14.97
N GLY A 195 -4.12 -4.56 15.98
CA GLY A 195 -5.01 -4.21 17.09
C GLY A 195 -4.29 -3.90 18.39
N ILE A 196 -5.05 -3.94 19.49
CA ILE A 196 -4.55 -3.72 20.86
C ILE A 196 -4.28 -5.00 21.65
N GLY A 197 -4.53 -6.19 21.10
CA GLY A 197 -4.29 -7.45 21.81
C GLY A 197 -5.23 -7.71 22.99
N LEU A 198 -6.38 -7.04 23.03
CA LEU A 198 -7.42 -7.18 24.06
C LEU A 198 -8.78 -7.22 23.39
N ASP A 199 -9.75 -7.88 24.02
CA ASP A 199 -11.15 -7.76 23.59
C ASP A 199 -11.76 -6.41 24.00
N VAL A 200 -12.99 -6.15 23.53
CA VAL A 200 -13.67 -4.86 23.75
C VAL A 200 -13.97 -4.59 25.22
N GLU A 201 -14.33 -5.60 26.02
CA GLU A 201 -14.70 -5.40 27.42
C GLU A 201 -13.45 -5.24 28.30
N GLU A 202 -12.40 -6.01 28.03
CA GLU A 202 -11.08 -5.86 28.65
C GLU A 202 -10.51 -4.47 28.36
N ALA A 203 -10.53 -4.04 27.10
CA ALA A 203 -9.96 -2.76 26.68
C ALA A 203 -10.62 -1.53 27.32
N LYS A 204 -11.90 -1.61 27.71
CA LYS A 204 -12.60 -0.51 28.40
C LYS A 204 -12.08 -0.27 29.82
N THR A 205 -11.48 -1.28 30.44
CA THR A 205 -11.04 -1.23 31.85
C THR A 205 -9.53 -1.34 32.00
N ALA A 206 -8.83 -1.86 30.99
CA ALA A 206 -7.38 -1.97 30.97
C ALA A 206 -6.68 -0.61 30.81
N ASP A 207 -5.52 -0.48 31.45
CA ASP A 207 -4.66 0.68 31.25
C ASP A 207 -4.17 0.75 29.81
N ARG A 208 -4.16 1.95 29.22
CA ARG A 208 -3.68 2.17 27.85
C ARG A 208 -2.24 1.71 27.62
N GLU A 209 -1.42 1.67 28.67
CA GLU A 209 -0.04 1.19 28.62
C GLU A 209 0.05 -0.33 28.36
N SER A 210 -1.01 -1.07 28.66
CA SER A 210 -1.10 -2.51 28.39
C SER A 210 -1.50 -2.84 26.94
N TRP A 211 -1.94 -1.83 26.18
CA TRP A 211 -2.43 -2.04 24.82
C TRP A 211 -1.29 -2.33 23.85
N GLY A 212 -1.61 -3.16 22.86
CA GLY A 212 -0.85 -3.28 21.63
C GLY A 212 -0.81 -1.99 20.80
N ARG A 213 -0.32 -2.08 19.57
CA ARG A 213 0.05 -0.88 18.79
C ARG A 213 -1.15 -0.14 18.20
N ASN A 214 -2.32 -0.75 18.05
CA ASN A 214 -3.52 -0.16 17.43
C ASN A 214 -3.23 0.51 16.07
N GLU A 215 -2.37 -0.08 15.23
CA GLU A 215 -1.94 0.54 13.96
C GLU A 215 -3.11 0.68 12.98
N TYR A 216 -4.11 -0.21 13.08
CA TYR A 216 -5.33 -0.15 12.29
C TYR A 216 -6.22 1.03 12.70
N GLY A 217 -6.47 1.21 14.00
CA GLY A 217 -7.19 2.36 14.53
C GLY A 217 -6.54 3.70 14.16
N LYS A 218 -5.20 3.79 14.30
CA LYS A 218 -4.41 4.96 13.92
C LYS A 218 -4.52 5.31 12.43
N SER A 219 -4.64 4.31 11.55
CA SER A 219 -4.77 4.54 10.11
C SER A 219 -6.04 5.33 9.75
N PHE A 220 -7.12 5.20 10.53
CA PHE A 220 -8.34 5.97 10.33
C PHE A 220 -8.17 7.44 10.70
N GLU A 221 -7.32 7.78 11.67
CA GLU A 221 -7.06 9.19 11.95
C GLU A 221 -6.33 9.84 10.76
N ARG A 222 -5.34 9.15 10.18
CA ARG A 222 -4.69 9.60 8.94
C ARG A 222 -5.68 9.74 7.78
N LEU A 223 -6.63 8.79 7.64
CA LEU A 223 -7.70 8.89 6.65
C LEU A 223 -8.60 10.10 6.88
N ARG A 224 -9.00 10.35 8.13
CA ARG A 224 -9.80 11.53 8.51
C ARG A 224 -9.07 12.83 8.22
N GLU A 225 -7.78 12.91 8.50
CA GLU A 225 -6.94 14.05 8.14
C GLU A 225 -6.94 14.29 6.62
N LYS A 226 -6.79 13.22 5.82
CA LYS A 226 -6.87 13.31 4.35
C LYS A 226 -8.24 13.80 3.87
N ILE A 227 -9.34 13.34 4.46
CA ILE A 227 -10.70 13.78 4.13
C ILE A 227 -10.91 15.26 4.50
N ARG A 228 -10.42 15.68 5.67
CA ARG A 228 -10.52 17.08 6.15
C ARG A 228 -9.64 18.03 5.34
N ASN A 229 -8.48 17.56 4.86
CA ASN A 229 -7.53 18.32 4.07
C ASN A 229 -7.20 17.62 2.73
N PRO A 230 -8.13 17.67 1.75
CA PRO A 230 -8.00 16.95 0.49
C PRO A 230 -6.76 17.40 -0.31
N TYR A 231 -6.39 18.69 -0.18
CA TYR A 231 -5.28 19.33 -0.90
C TYR A 231 -3.91 19.20 -0.22
N SER A 232 -3.74 18.26 0.71
CA SER A 232 -2.43 17.99 1.31
C SER A 232 -1.39 17.77 0.20
N PRO A 233 -0.27 18.52 0.19
CA PRO A 233 0.72 18.41 -0.88
C PRO A 233 1.15 16.96 -1.01
N LYS A 234 1.17 16.43 -2.24
CA LYS A 234 1.76 15.13 -2.55
C LYS A 234 3.23 15.19 -2.14
N LEU A 235 3.54 14.86 -0.88
CA LEU A 235 4.90 14.60 -0.43
C LEU A 235 5.34 13.40 -1.27
N PHE A 236 6.27 13.67 -2.19
CA PHE A 236 6.88 12.74 -3.16
C PHE A 236 6.35 11.31 -3.04
N SER A 237 5.58 10.89 -4.06
CA SER A 237 5.23 9.49 -4.29
C SER A 237 6.45 8.63 -3.96
N THR A 238 6.33 7.78 -2.95
CA THR A 238 7.33 6.74 -2.74
C THR A 238 7.39 5.92 -4.04
N PRO A 239 8.55 5.35 -4.40
CA PRO A 239 8.74 4.70 -5.71
C PRO A 239 7.73 3.58 -6.05
N TYR A 240 6.94 3.13 -5.08
CA TYR A 240 5.89 2.13 -5.23
C TYR A 240 4.64 2.61 -5.98
N ASP A 241 4.39 3.92 -6.14
CA ASP A 241 3.32 4.43 -7.04
C ASP A 241 3.63 4.18 -8.54
N THR A 242 4.85 3.73 -8.86
CA THR A 242 5.30 3.44 -10.23
C THR A 242 5.77 2.00 -10.45
N MET A 243 5.56 1.11 -9.48
CA MET A 243 5.71 -0.32 -9.70
C MET A 243 4.31 -0.95 -9.65
N TRP A 244 3.83 -1.29 -10.85
CA TRP A 244 2.61 -2.00 -11.21
C TRP A 244 1.37 -1.13 -11.46
#